data_AF-A7H9N2-F1
#
_entry.id   AF-A7H9N2-F1
#
_cell.length_a   1.000
_cell.length_b   1.000
_cell.length_c   1.000
_cell.angle_alpha   90.00
_cell.angle_beta   90.00
_cell.angle_gamma   90.00
#
_symmetry.space_group_name_H-M   'P 1'
#
loop_
_entity.id
_entity.type
_entity.pdbx_description
1 polymer ?
#
loop_
_entity_poly.entity_id
_entity_poly.type
_entity_poly.pdbx_seq_one_letter_code
_entity_poly.pdbx_strand_id
1 'polypeptide(L)'
;MAERQHIDAQLEDDLHAFESPEETAHKLPVGWLVLFFGLIAWGVWYLWAFTPSLGGWSQAKELEGGATPMSVNVLVTIAFTAIPATAAVLLILAQRRKGKKQAP
;
A
#
# COMPACT_ATOMS: atom_id res chain seq x y z
N MET A 1 -39.80 -20.94 -27.74
CA MET A 1 -39.50 -21.35 -26.35
C MET A 1 -38.07 -21.87 -26.21
N ALA A 2 -37.55 -22.69 -27.13
CA ALA A 2 -36.16 -23.16 -27.10
C ALA A 2 -35.10 -22.04 -27.17
N GLU A 3 -35.36 -20.96 -27.91
CA GLU A 3 -34.43 -19.84 -28.07
C GLU A 3 -34.18 -19.06 -26.76
N ARG A 4 -35.20 -18.91 -25.90
CA ARG A 4 -35.03 -18.29 -24.57
C ARG A 4 -34.15 -19.14 -23.67
N GLN A 5 -34.34 -20.45 -23.66
CA GLN A 5 -33.57 -21.37 -22.83
C GLN A 5 -32.07 -21.35 -23.17
N HIS A 6 -31.73 -21.12 -24.44
CA HIS A 6 -30.34 -20.99 -24.87
C HIS A 6 -29.70 -19.68 -24.37
N ILE A 7 -30.45 -18.58 -24.36
CA ILE A 7 -29.96 -17.28 -23.87
C ILE A 7 -29.77 -17.33 -22.36
N ASP A 8 -30.72 -17.91 -21.63
CA ASP A 8 -30.67 -18.03 -20.18
C ASP A 8 -29.46 -18.88 -19.73
N ALA A 9 -29.20 -20.01 -20.42
CA ALA A 9 -28.04 -20.87 -20.15
C ALA A 9 -26.70 -20.17 -20.45
N GLN A 10 -26.64 -19.39 -21.53
CA GLN A 10 -25.44 -18.65 -21.90
C GLN A 10 -25.15 -17.50 -20.91
N LEU A 11 -26.21 -16.86 -20.40
CA LEU A 11 -26.10 -15.82 -19.38
C LEU A 11 -25.59 -16.37 -18.04
N GLU A 12 -26.04 -17.56 -17.64
CA GLU A 12 -25.54 -18.26 -16.44
C GLU A 12 -24.05 -18.62 -16.56
N ASP A 13 -23.61 -19.14 -17.72
CA ASP A 13 -22.21 -19.46 -17.97
C ASP A 13 -21.32 -18.20 -17.96
N ASP A 14 -21.79 -17.11 -18.58
CA ASP A 14 -21.07 -15.82 -18.57
C ASP A 14 -20.96 -15.26 -17.14
N LEU A 15 -22.04 -15.33 -16.35
CA LEU A 15 -22.01 -14.90 -14.94
C LEU A 15 -21.02 -15.73 -14.11
N HIS A 16 -21.02 -17.05 -14.29
CA HIS A 16 -20.08 -17.95 -13.62
C HIS A 16 -18.63 -17.68 -14.04
N ALA A 17 -18.39 -17.29 -15.29
CA ALA A 17 -17.07 -16.89 -15.76
C ALA A 17 -16.58 -15.59 -15.07
N PHE A 18 -17.46 -14.60 -14.88
CA PHE A 18 -17.13 -13.35 -14.15
C PHE A 18 -16.92 -13.57 -12.66
N GLU A 19 -17.66 -14.49 -12.04
CA GLU A 19 -17.56 -14.79 -10.61
C GLU A 19 -16.47 -15.80 -10.28
N SER A 20 -15.69 -16.27 -11.26
CA SER A 20 -14.60 -17.25 -11.11
C SER A 20 -13.78 -16.96 -9.84
N PRO A 21 -14.02 -17.69 -8.73
CA PRO A 21 -13.38 -17.41 -7.45
C PRO A 21 -11.87 -17.68 -7.50
N GLU A 22 -11.42 -18.42 -8.51
CA GLU A 22 -10.01 -18.74 -8.75
C GLU A 22 -9.15 -17.50 -9.01
N GLU A 23 -9.69 -16.44 -9.61
CA GLU A 23 -8.91 -15.21 -9.84
C GLU A 23 -8.69 -14.42 -8.53
N THR A 24 -9.65 -14.47 -7.60
CA THR A 24 -9.60 -13.79 -6.28
C THR A 24 -9.13 -14.68 -5.13
N ALA A 25 -8.92 -15.98 -5.36
CA ALA A 25 -8.46 -16.93 -4.34
C ALA A 25 -7.02 -16.70 -3.85
N HIS A 26 -6.26 -15.84 -4.53
CA HIS A 26 -4.88 -15.54 -4.17
C HIS A 26 -4.82 -14.72 -2.88
N LYS A 27 -4.16 -15.27 -1.85
CA LYS A 27 -3.90 -14.56 -0.60
C LYS A 27 -3.11 -13.28 -0.89
N LEU A 28 -3.54 -12.17 -0.30
CA LEU A 28 -2.85 -10.89 -0.40
C LEU A 28 -1.38 -11.04 0.07
N PRO A 29 -0.40 -10.52 -0.68
CA PRO A 29 0.99 -10.56 -0.26
C PRO A 29 1.17 -9.89 1.09
N VAL A 30 1.90 -10.55 2.01
CA VAL A 30 2.14 -10.04 3.36
C VAL A 30 2.78 -8.65 3.35
N GLY A 31 3.68 -8.40 2.39
CA GLY A 31 4.28 -7.07 2.21
C GLY A 31 3.25 -5.97 1.90
N TRP A 32 2.18 -6.31 1.18
CA TRP A 32 1.11 -5.37 0.88
C TRP A 32 0.25 -5.10 2.13
N LEU A 33 -0.04 -6.14 2.92
CA LEU A 33 -0.73 -5.93 4.20
C LEU A 33 0.08 -5.03 5.15
N VAL A 34 1.39 -5.25 5.26
CA VAL A 34 2.27 -4.43 6.10
C VAL A 34 2.31 -2.98 5.64
N LEU A 35 2.43 -2.74 4.32
CA LEU A 35 2.42 -1.37 3.78
C LEU A 35 1.06 -0.69 3.98
N PHE A 36 -0.05 -1.41 3.79
CA PHE A 36 -1.40 -0.90 4.00
C PHE A 36 -1.63 -0.45 5.45
N PHE A 37 -1.36 -1.32 6.42
CA PHE A 37 -1.51 -0.97 7.83
C PHE A 37 -0.48 0.07 8.30
N GLY A 38 0.74 0.04 7.74
CA GLY A 38 1.76 1.06 7.99
C GLY A 38 1.32 2.46 7.54
N LEU A 39 0.69 2.56 6.36
CA LEU A 39 0.12 3.83 5.86
C LEU A 39 -1.02 4.33 6.75
N ILE A 40 -1.88 3.45 7.25
CA ILE A 40 -2.96 3.82 8.17
C ILE A 40 -2.37 4.35 9.48
N ALA A 41 -1.44 3.62 10.10
CA ALA A 41 -0.81 4.03 11.36
C ALA A 41 -0.06 5.35 11.20
N TRP A 42 0.66 5.53 10.08
CA TRP A 42 1.36 6.77 9.76
C TRP A 42 0.38 7.93 9.54
N GLY A 43 -0.72 7.72 8.80
CA GLY A 43 -1.74 8.73 8.59
C GLY A 43 -2.38 9.21 9.90
N VAL A 44 -2.69 8.28 10.81
CA VAL A 44 -3.20 8.62 12.16
C VAL A 44 -2.18 9.44 12.96
N TRP A 45 -0.92 9.01 12.98
CA TRP A 45 0.14 9.74 13.66
C TRP A 45 0.35 11.15 13.06
N TYR A 46 0.35 11.26 11.73
CA TYR A 46 0.52 12.52 11.02
C TYR A 46 -0.62 13.49 11.35
N LEU A 47 -1.87 13.02 11.29
CA LEU A 47 -3.03 13.82 11.65
C LEU A 47 -2.93 14.30 13.11
N TRP A 48 -2.55 13.43 14.04
CA TRP A 48 -2.37 13.83 15.43
C TRP A 48 -1.26 14.88 15.60
N ALA A 49 -0.11 14.68 14.97
CA ALA A 49 1.06 15.54 15.11
C ALA A 49 0.87 16.92 14.45
N PHE A 50 0.23 16.98 13.29
CA PHE A 50 0.15 18.19 12.46
C PHE A 50 -1.22 18.87 12.47
N THR A 51 -2.20 18.33 13.22
CA THR A 51 -3.48 19.04 13.46
C THR A 51 -3.30 20.04 14.61
N PRO A 52 -3.58 21.34 14.41
CA PRO A 52 -3.36 22.37 15.43
C PRO A 52 -4.08 22.10 16.76
N SER A 53 -5.31 21.57 16.69
CA SER A 53 -6.13 21.25 17.87
C SER A 53 -5.68 19.99 18.62
N LEU A 54 -4.84 19.14 18.04
CA LEU A 54 -4.38 17.88 18.63
C LEU A 54 -2.90 17.96 19.04
N GLY A 55 -2.03 18.31 18.08
CA GLY A 55 -0.58 18.33 18.25
C GLY A 55 0.00 19.70 18.62
N GLY A 56 -0.82 20.75 18.68
CA GLY A 56 -0.38 22.11 19.03
C GLY A 56 0.52 22.76 17.96
N TRP A 57 0.54 22.21 16.76
CA TRP A 57 1.27 22.69 15.59
C TRP A 57 0.59 23.91 14.97
N SER A 58 1.35 24.95 14.61
CA SER A 58 0.87 26.04 13.77
C SER A 58 2.01 26.65 12.97
N GLN A 59 1.71 27.18 11.77
CA GLN A 59 2.70 27.80 10.89
C GLN A 59 3.46 28.95 11.57
N ALA A 60 2.77 29.78 12.36
CA ALA A 60 3.39 30.89 13.09
C ALA A 60 4.40 30.39 14.14
N LYS A 61 4.04 29.33 14.86
CA LYS A 61 4.88 28.74 15.90
C LYS A 61 6.13 28.11 15.31
N GLU A 62 6.04 27.48 14.14
CA GLU A 62 7.19 26.88 13.47
C GLU A 62 8.14 27.94 12.87
N LEU A 63 7.60 29.04 12.34
CA LEU A 63 8.40 30.16 11.83
C LEU A 63 9.23 30.83 12.95
N GLU A 64 8.72 30.84 14.18
CA GLU A 64 9.40 31.36 15.38
C GLU A 64 10.34 30.34 16.05
N GLY A 65 10.52 29.14 15.46
CA GLY A 65 11.41 28.10 15.99
C GLY A 65 10.76 27.14 16.98
N GLY A 66 9.43 27.13 17.07
CA GLY A 66 8.65 26.37 18.03
C GLY A 66 8.31 24.93 17.62
N ALA A 67 8.63 24.02 18.54
CA ALA A 67 8.10 22.67 18.83
C ALA A 67 8.10 21.57 17.75
N THR A 68 8.23 21.85 16.47
CA THR A 68 8.52 20.81 15.46
C THR A 68 9.36 21.47 14.38
N PRO A 69 10.68 21.24 14.37
CA PRO A 69 11.50 21.85 13.34
C PRO A 69 11.14 21.18 12.01
N MET A 70 11.09 21.97 10.94
CA MET A 70 10.92 21.54 9.55
C MET A 70 11.79 20.32 9.19
N SER A 71 12.92 20.17 9.87
CA SER A 71 13.80 19.01 9.81
C SER A 71 13.15 17.69 10.23
N VAL A 72 12.23 17.65 11.20
CA VAL A 72 11.51 16.44 11.61
C VAL A 72 10.51 16.01 10.53
N ASN A 73 9.80 16.95 9.90
CA ASN A 73 8.86 16.65 8.83
C ASN A 73 9.59 16.11 7.57
N VAL A 74 10.71 16.75 7.22
CA VAL A 74 11.59 16.30 6.14
C VAL A 74 12.21 14.93 6.47
N LEU A 75 12.71 14.73 7.68
CA LEU A 75 13.35 13.47 8.08
C LEU A 75 12.37 12.30 8.11
N VAL A 76 11.14 12.52 8.61
CA VAL A 76 10.08 11.51 8.60
C VAL A 76 9.63 11.20 7.18
N THR A 77 9.50 12.21 6.32
CA THR A 77 9.13 12.02 4.91
C THR A 77 10.21 11.27 4.14
N ILE A 78 11.48 11.60 4.36
CA ILE A 78 12.63 10.87 3.80
C ILE A 78 12.62 9.43 4.30
N ALA A 79 12.41 9.19 5.60
CA ALA A 79 12.35 7.83 6.13
C ALA A 79 11.19 7.04 5.50
N PHE A 80 10.01 7.64 5.37
CA PHE A 80 8.82 6.97 4.85
C PHE A 80 8.91 6.64 3.35
N THR A 81 9.71 7.39 2.58
CA THR A 81 9.92 7.13 1.15
C THR A 81 11.16 6.30 0.87
N ALA A 82 12.25 6.53 1.59
CA ALA A 82 13.53 5.85 1.39
C ALA A 82 13.51 4.41 1.91
N ILE A 83 12.82 4.13 3.03
CA ILE A 83 12.77 2.77 3.60
C ILE A 83 12.07 1.78 2.65
N PRO A 84 10.87 2.06 2.11
CA PRO A 84 10.22 1.16 1.15
C PRO A 84 11.00 1.04 -0.16
N ALA A 85 11.55 2.14 -0.67
CA ALA A 85 12.36 2.12 -1.89
C ALA A 85 13.61 1.25 -1.72
N THR A 86 14.30 1.38 -0.59
CA THR A 86 15.49 0.57 -0.27
C THR A 86 15.11 -0.90 -0.09
N ALA A 87 14.01 -1.20 0.60
CA ALA A 87 13.52 -2.57 0.74
C ALA A 87 13.18 -3.21 -0.61
N ALA A 88 12.52 -2.47 -1.51
CA ALA A 88 12.20 -2.93 -2.86
C ALA A 88 13.47 -3.22 -3.68
N VAL A 89 14.47 -2.32 -3.64
CA VAL A 89 15.75 -2.52 -4.30
C VAL A 89 16.47 -3.76 -3.76
N LEU A 90 16.53 -3.93 -2.44
CA LEU A 90 17.14 -5.11 -1.80
C LEU A 90 16.43 -6.41 -2.19
N LEU A 91 15.09 -6.41 -2.26
CA LEU A 91 14.32 -7.57 -2.70
C LEU A 91 14.61 -7.92 -4.16
N ILE A 92 14.67 -6.93 -5.06
CA ILE A 92 15.03 -7.13 -6.47
C ILE A 92 16.44 -7.72 -6.59
N LEU A 93 17.41 -7.18 -5.83
CA LEU A 93 18.78 -7.68 -5.82
C LEU A 93 18.87 -9.10 -5.26
N ALA A 94 18.10 -9.42 -4.21
CA ALA A 94 18.04 -10.76 -3.62
C ALA A 94 17.42 -11.79 -4.57
N GLN A 95 16.35 -11.43 -5.28
CA GLN A 95 15.70 -12.28 -6.28
C GLN A 95 16.65 -12.56 -7.46
N ARG A 96 17.37 -11.55 -7.96
CA ARG A 96 18.38 -11.72 -9.02
C ARG A 96 19.52 -12.66 -8.61
N ARG A 97 19.94 -12.65 -7.34
CA ARG A 97 20.96 -13.58 -6.82
C ARG A 97 20.45 -15.01 -6.72
N LYS A 98 19.18 -15.22 -6.38
CA LYS A 98 18.57 -16.56 -6.31
C LYS A 98 18.42 -17.20 -7.71
N GLY A 99 18.00 -16.42 -8.71
CA GLY A 99 17.87 -16.90 -10.09
C GLY A 99 19.20 -17.37 -10.71
N LYS A 100 20.33 -16.73 -10.36
CA LYS A 100 21.67 -17.16 -10.80
C LYS A 100 22.17 -18.46 -10.16
N LYS A 101 21.64 -18.86 -8.99
CA LYS A 101 22.04 -20.11 -8.32
C LYS A 101 21.24 -21.33 -8.79
N GLN A 102 20.20 -21.13 -9.61
CA GLN A 102 19.33 -22.20 -10.13
C GLN A 102 19.50 -22.42 -11.64
N ALA A 103 20.38 -21.66 -12.30
CA ALA A 103 20.79 -21.95 -13.67
C ALA A 103 21.82 -23.11 -13.64
N PRO A 104 21.61 -24.18 -14.43
CA PRO A 104 22.51 -25.34 -14.49
C PRO A 104 23.90 -24.97 -15.04
#